data_AF-S6GYY4-F1
#
_entry.id   AF-S6GYY4-F1
#
_cell.length_a   1.000
_cell.length_b   1.000
_cell.length_c   1.000
_cell.angle_alpha   90.00
_cell.angle_beta   90.00
_cell.angle_gamma   90.00
#
_symmetry.space_group_name_H-M   'P 1'
#
loop_
_entity.id
_entity.type
_entity.pdbx_description
1 polymer ?
#
loop_
_entity_poly.entity_id
_entity_poly.type
_entity_poly.pdbx_seq_one_letter_code
_entity_poly.pdbx_strand_id
1 'polypeptide(L)'
;MELKQIWDVLANIMDAPLVWISVVTLLIVAVLWAVTRVMKSDGQRESKALWIIVLVFVPVLGLLAWAVAGPKAKTAGSDPLQQRN
;
A
#
# COMPACT_ATOMS: atom_id res chain seq x y z
N MET A 1 -12.86 25.10 20.20
CA MET A 1 -12.04 23.99 19.66
C MET A 1 -11.49 24.49 18.35
N GLU A 2 -10.20 24.81 18.31
CA GLU A 2 -9.57 25.49 17.17
C GLU A 2 -9.52 24.56 15.96
N LEU A 3 -9.83 25.07 14.76
CA LEU A 3 -9.78 24.28 13.51
C LEU A 3 -8.40 23.62 13.29
N LYS A 4 -7.33 24.25 13.78
CA LYS A 4 -5.98 23.69 13.77
C LYS A 4 -5.86 22.35 14.50
N GLN A 5 -6.54 22.21 15.63
CA GLN A 5 -6.53 20.96 16.40
C GLN A 5 -7.19 19.83 15.61
N ILE A 6 -8.24 20.13 14.84
CA ILE A 6 -8.90 19.16 13.97
C ILE A 6 -7.98 18.76 12.82
N TRP A 7 -7.28 19.72 12.22
CA TRP A 7 -6.32 19.46 11.14
C TRP A 7 -5.13 18.60 11.59
N ASP A 8 -4.56 18.88 12.77
CA ASP A 8 -3.46 18.08 13.31
C ASP A 8 -3.91 16.65 13.66
N VAL A 9 -5.13 16.49 14.17
CA VAL A 9 -5.70 15.16 14.43
C VAL A 9 -5.94 14.40 13.12
N LEU A 10 -6.46 15.07 12.10
CA LEU A 10 -6.67 14.45 10.78
C LEU A 10 -5.34 14.04 10.15
N ALA A 11 -4.33 14.91 10.18
CA ALA A 11 -2.98 14.65 9.69
C ALA A 11 -2.33 13.45 10.41
N ASN A 12 -2.40 13.42 11.74
CA ASN A 12 -1.86 12.31 12.52
C ASN A 12 -2.57 10.98 12.23
N ILE A 13 -3.87 11.00 11.92
CA ILE A 13 -4.61 9.78 11.54
C ILE A 13 -4.21 9.30 10.14
N MET A 14 -3.99 10.20 9.18
CA MET A 14 -3.57 9.81 7.81
C MET A 14 -2.09 9.39 7.72
N ASP A 15 -1.23 9.93 8.58
CA ASP A 15 0.19 9.56 8.69
C ASP A 15 0.41 8.35 9.62
N ALA A 16 -0.63 7.90 10.32
CA ALA A 16 -0.53 6.79 11.26
C ALA A 16 -0.15 5.50 10.52
N PRO A 17 0.95 4.84 10.90
CA PRO A 17 1.39 3.59 10.27
C PRO A 17 0.31 2.49 10.37
N LEU A 18 -0.58 2.58 11.36
CA LEU A 18 -1.72 1.67 11.55
C LEU A 18 -2.73 1.71 10.39
N VAL A 19 -2.98 2.88 9.81
CA VAL A 19 -3.88 3.02 8.64
C VAL A 19 -3.24 2.38 7.42
N TRP A 20 -1.93 2.54 7.25
CA TRP A 20 -1.19 1.87 6.18
C TRP A 20 -1.14 0.35 6.38
N ILE A 21 -0.95 -0.12 7.61
CA ILE A 21 -0.95 -1.55 7.95
C ILE A 21 -2.32 -2.18 7.69
N SER A 22 -3.42 -1.47 8.00
CA SER A 22 -4.77 -1.99 7.74
C SER A 22 -5.06 -2.09 6.24
N VAL A 23 -4.64 -1.10 5.45
CA VAL A 23 -4.75 -1.14 3.98
C VAL A 23 -3.95 -2.30 3.38
N VAL A 24 -2.72 -2.52 3.83
CA VAL A 24 -1.89 -3.65 3.39
C VAL A 24 -2.53 -4.99 3.77
N THR A 25 -3.06 -5.10 4.99
CA THR A 25 -3.72 -6.31 5.48
C THR A 25 -4.97 -6.63 4.65
N LEU A 26 -5.81 -5.63 4.36
CA LEU A 26 -6.99 -5.79 3.51
C LEU A 26 -6.62 -6.23 2.10
N LEU A 27 -5.54 -5.70 1.53
CA LEU A 27 -5.00 -6.13 0.25
C LEU A 27 -4.61 -7.63 0.26
N ILE A 28 -3.89 -8.07 1.28
CA ILE A 28 -3.47 -9.47 1.41
C ILE A 28 -4.69 -10.41 1.53
N VAL A 29 -5.67 -10.03 2.35
CA VAL A 29 -6.92 -10.81 2.50
C VAL A 29 -7.70 -10.85 1.20
N ALA A 30 -7.80 -9.74 0.47
CA ALA A 30 -8.46 -9.69 -0.82
C ALA A 30 -7.76 -10.59 -1.86
N VAL A 31 -6.43 -10.65 -1.85
CA VAL A 31 -5.65 -11.56 -2.72
C VAL A 31 -5.92 -13.02 -2.36
N LEU A 32 -5.86 -13.41 -1.08
CA LEU A 32 -6.18 -14.78 -0.64
C LEU A 32 -7.63 -15.18 -1.00
N TRP A 33 -8.57 -14.25 -0.82
CA TRP A 33 -9.96 -14.47 -1.18
C TRP A 33 -10.16 -14.61 -2.69
N ALA A 34 -9.45 -13.81 -3.50
CA ALA A 34 -9.46 -13.96 -4.95
C ALA A 34 -8.90 -15.33 -5.38
N VAL A 35 -7.77 -15.77 -4.80
CA VAL A 35 -7.20 -17.12 -5.08
C VAL A 35 -8.21 -18.22 -4.79
N THR A 36 -8.81 -18.21 -3.60
CA THR A 36 -9.80 -19.24 -3.21
C THR A 36 -11.03 -19.20 -4.11
N ARG A 37 -11.49 -18.02 -4.52
CA ARG A 37 -12.61 -17.85 -5.45
C ARG A 37 -12.29 -18.35 -6.86
N VAL A 38 -11.04 -18.21 -7.32
CA VAL A 38 -10.57 -18.72 -8.62
C VAL A 38 -10.45 -20.24 -8.60
N MET A 39 -9.86 -20.81 -7.54
CA MET A 39 -9.74 -22.26 -7.35
C MET A 39 -11.11 -22.94 -7.30
N LYS A 40 -12.08 -22.30 -6.66
CA LYS A 40 -13.45 -22.79 -6.49
C LYS A 40 -14.37 -22.47 -7.67
N SER A 41 -13.86 -21.78 -8.71
CA SER A 41 -14.66 -21.52 -9.91
C SER A 41 -14.72 -22.77 -10.78
N ASP A 42 -15.92 -23.28 -11.03
CA ASP A 42 -16.23 -24.31 -12.05
C ASP A 42 -16.38 -23.69 -13.45
N GLY A 43 -15.61 -22.64 -13.73
CA GLY A 43 -15.61 -21.93 -15.01
C GLY A 43 -14.67 -22.55 -16.04
N GLN A 44 -15.00 -22.40 -17.32
CA GLN A 44 -14.17 -22.78 -18.47
C GLN A 44 -12.71 -22.33 -18.28
N ARG A 45 -11.75 -23.14 -18.76
CA ARG A 45 -10.29 -22.99 -18.53
C ARG A 45 -9.75 -21.58 -18.78
N GLU A 46 -10.40 -20.86 -19.69
CA GLU A 46 -10.06 -19.51 -20.15
C GLU A 46 -10.26 -18.43 -19.07
N SER A 47 -11.34 -18.54 -18.29
CA SER A 47 -11.61 -17.61 -17.18
C SER A 47 -10.62 -17.80 -16.03
N LYS A 48 -10.16 -19.04 -15.78
CA LYS A 48 -9.14 -19.30 -14.74
C LYS A 48 -7.80 -18.64 -15.08
N ALA A 49 -7.40 -18.68 -16.35
CA ALA A 49 -6.16 -18.09 -16.82
C ALA A 49 -6.15 -16.55 -16.69
N LEU A 50 -7.25 -15.88 -17.06
CA LEU A 50 -7.41 -14.43 -16.90
C LEU A 50 -7.28 -13.99 -15.43
N TRP A 51 -7.90 -14.74 -14.51
CA TRP A 51 -7.80 -14.43 -13.09
C TRP A 51 -6.39 -14.62 -12.53
N ILE A 52 -5.65 -15.65 -12.99
CA ILE A 52 -4.24 -15.85 -12.61
C ILE A 52 -3.38 -14.68 -13.09
N ILE A 53 -3.57 -14.21 -14.33
CA ILE A 53 -2.86 -13.06 -14.89
C ILE A 53 -3.12 -11.82 -14.03
N VAL A 54 -4.37 -11.52 -13.70
CA VAL A 54 -4.72 -10.38 -12.84
C VAL A 54 -4.04 -10.53 -11.47
N LEU A 55 -4.04 -11.72 -10.88
CA LEU A 55 -3.44 -11.96 -9.56
C LEU A 55 -1.91 -11.75 -9.53
N VAL A 56 -1.22 -12.06 -10.65
CA VAL A 56 0.23 -11.82 -10.81
C VAL A 56 0.51 -10.35 -11.13
N PHE A 57 -0.34 -9.69 -11.92
CA PHE A 57 -0.13 -8.29 -12.31
C PHE A 57 -0.46 -7.30 -11.19
N VAL A 58 -1.46 -7.57 -10.33
CA VAL A 58 -1.80 -6.71 -9.19
C VAL A 58 -0.60 -6.40 -8.27
N PRO A 59 0.18 -7.37 -7.77
CA PRO A 59 1.34 -7.08 -6.92
C PRO A 59 2.47 -6.38 -7.69
N VAL A 60 2.68 -6.71 -8.96
CA VAL A 60 3.69 -6.04 -9.81
C VAL A 60 3.32 -4.57 -10.05
N LEU A 61 2.05 -4.28 -10.36
CA LEU A 61 1.54 -2.93 -10.52
C LEU A 61 1.55 -2.15 -9.20
N GLY A 62 1.23 -2.80 -8.08
CA GLY A 62 1.34 -2.21 -6.75
C GLY A 62 2.77 -1.84 -6.38
N LEU A 63 3.75 -2.71 -6.69
CA LEU A 63 5.17 -2.43 -6.51
C LEU A 63 5.66 -1.31 -7.42
N LEU A 64 5.23 -1.28 -8.69
CA LEU A 64 5.58 -0.21 -9.63
C LEU A 64 5.01 1.14 -9.19
N ALA A 65 3.74 1.17 -8.77
CA ALA A 65 3.11 2.36 -8.23
C ALA A 65 3.83 2.85 -6.96
N TRP A 66 4.23 1.94 -6.07
CA TRP A 66 5.03 2.27 -4.89
C TRP A 66 6.46 2.69 -5.25
N ALA A 67 7.09 2.15 -6.28
CA ALA A 67 8.42 2.62 -6.69
C ALA A 67 8.40 4.08 -7.17
N VAL A 68 7.28 4.52 -7.77
CA VAL A 68 7.09 5.90 -8.23
C VAL A 68 6.62 6.82 -7.10
N ALA A 69 5.61 6.42 -6.35
CA ALA A 69 4.99 7.22 -5.29
C ALA A 69 5.60 7.00 -3.89
N GLY A 70 6.53 6.05 -3.78
CA GLY A 70 7.09 5.62 -2.52
C GLY A 70 7.96 6.68 -1.86
N PRO A 71 8.00 6.67 -0.52
CA PRO A 71 8.69 7.70 0.25
C PRO A 71 10.17 7.75 -0.14
N LYS A 72 10.59 8.85 -0.74
CA LYS A 72 12.00 9.14 -1.02
C LYS A 72 12.70 9.31 0.33
N ALA A 73 13.74 8.51 0.59
CA ALA A 73 14.54 8.65 1.81
C ALA A 73 15.10 10.08 1.92
N LYS A 74 14.76 10.79 3.00
CA LYS A 74 15.38 12.09 3.30
C LYS A 74 16.80 11.82 3.75
N THR A 75 17.78 12.20 2.92
CA THR A 75 19.21 12.09 3.26
C THR A 75 19.50 13.03 4.42
N ALA A 76 19.52 12.49 5.64
CA ALA A 76 19.96 13.18 6.84
C ALA A 76 21.50 13.30 6.79
N GLY A 77 22.01 14.28 6.06
CA GLY A 77 23.47 14.37 5.90
C GLY A 77 24.00 15.43 4.94
N SER A 78 23.29 16.55 4.73
CA SER A 78 23.85 17.68 3.98
C SER A 78 23.71 19.01 4.71
N ASP A 79 23.37 18.99 6.00
CA ASP A 79 23.39 20.19 6.82
C ASP A 79 24.72 20.29 7.60
N PRO A 80 25.70 21.09 7.12
CA PRO A 80 26.97 21.30 7.82
C PRO A 80 26.82 21.98 9.19
N LEU A 81 25.61 22.38 9.59
CA LEU A 81 25.34 23.06 10.86
C LEU A 81 24.97 22.10 12.00
N GLN A 82 24.58 20.84 11.72
CA GLN A 82 24.27 19.83 12.75
C GLN A 82 25.53 19.18 13.34
N GLN A 83 26.65 19.18 12.61
CA GLN A 83 27.94 18.65 13.08
C GLN A 83 28.69 19.66 13.99
N ARG A 84 28.10 20.83 14.23
CA ARG A 84 28.68 21.97 14.96
C ARG A 84 27.91 22.30 16.23
N ASN A 85 27.60 21.31 17.06
CA ASN A 85 27.28 21.50 18.48
C ASN A 85 27.69 20.25 19.28
#